data_AF-A0A426VYR6-F1
#
_entry.id   AF-A0A426VYR6-F1
#
_cell.length_a   1.000
_cell.length_b   1.000
_cell.length_c   1.000
_cell.angle_alpha   90.00
_cell.angle_beta   90.00
_cell.angle_gamma   90.00
#
_symmetry.space_group_name_H-M   'P 1'
#
loop_
_entity.id
_entity.type
_entity.pdbx_description
1 polymer ?
#
loop_
_entity_poly.entity_id
_entity_poly.type
_entity_poly.pdbx_seq_one_letter_code
_entity_poly.pdbx_strand_id
1 'polypeptide(L)'
;MKLWILSLSTIFFIIGCRSQAPEIAQRSVSTVQRTDTGHMIRQSIPQRPRKKITLKKVEDDNFSEAYMYPEDKGKKEEKIKKVKNIEANSTSSTLVQNMTKEECIGMIGQKKFDKYTQLFGNEASSIKRCAMLKAMQ
;
A
#
# COMPACT_ATOMS: atom_id res chain seq x y z
N MET A 1 -36.35 46.12 6.82
CA MET A 1 -35.01 46.49 6.33
C MET A 1 -33.87 45.53 6.73
N LYS A 2 -34.00 44.67 7.76
CA LYS A 2 -32.90 43.81 8.25
C LYS A 2 -32.87 42.37 7.68
N LEU A 3 -33.91 41.98 6.93
CA LEU A 3 -34.05 40.64 6.34
C LEU A 3 -33.58 40.54 4.89
N TRP A 4 -33.30 41.65 4.20
CA TRP A 4 -32.86 41.63 2.80
C TRP A 4 -31.36 41.39 2.65
N ILE A 5 -30.57 41.73 3.67
CA ILE A 5 -29.10 41.62 3.63
C ILE A 5 -28.63 40.15 3.72
N LEU A 6 -29.40 39.25 4.34
CA LEU A 6 -29.02 37.83 4.40
C LEU A 6 -29.18 37.09 3.06
N SER A 7 -30.07 37.54 2.18
CA SER A 7 -30.34 36.86 0.90
C SER A 7 -29.29 37.11 -0.18
N LEU A 8 -28.51 38.19 -0.09
CA LEU A 8 -27.50 38.54 -1.10
C LEU A 8 -26.18 37.74 -0.96
N SER A 9 -25.93 37.15 0.22
CA SER A 9 -24.65 36.47 0.51
C SER A 9 -24.56 35.05 -0.11
N THR A 10 -25.69 34.42 -0.43
CA THR A 10 -25.72 33.04 -0.95
C THR A 10 -25.50 32.95 -2.46
N ILE A 11 -25.59 34.06 -3.20
CA ILE A 11 -25.48 34.06 -4.67
C ILE A 11 -24.01 34.07 -5.14
N PHE A 12 -23.08 34.54 -4.31
CA PHE A 12 -21.66 34.63 -4.69
C PHE A 12 -20.88 33.30 -4.64
N PHE A 13 -21.43 32.25 -4.03
CA PHE A 13 -20.73 30.96 -3.92
C PHE A 13 -20.90 30.01 -5.12
N ILE A 14 -21.77 30.33 -6.09
CA ILE A 14 -22.10 29.42 -7.22
C ILE A 14 -21.32 29.77 -8.51
N ILE A 15 -20.68 30.95 -8.58
CA ILE A 15 -19.98 31.40 -9.81
C ILE A 15 -18.57 30.78 -9.96
N GLY A 16 -18.03 30.14 -8.92
CA GLY A 16 -16.66 29.61 -8.91
C GLY A 16 -16.44 28.20 -9.49
N CYS A 17 -17.50 27.46 -9.84
CA CYS A 17 -17.35 26.11 -10.41
C CYS A 17 -17.69 26.10 -11.91
N ARG A 18 -16.82 26.70 -12.74
CA ARG A 18 -16.70 26.31 -14.15
C ARG A 18 -15.40 25.53 -14.30
N SER A 19 -15.52 24.21 -14.22
CA SER A 19 -14.45 23.28 -14.60
C SER A 19 -14.35 23.32 -16.13
N GLN A 20 -13.58 24.27 -16.66
CA GLN A 20 -13.20 24.27 -18.06
C GLN A 20 -12.10 23.22 -18.20
N ALA A 21 -12.50 22.01 -18.60
CA ALA A 21 -11.55 20.99 -19.01
C ALA A 21 -10.71 21.54 -20.17
N PRO A 22 -9.38 21.39 -20.17
CA PRO A 22 -8.57 21.80 -21.30
C PRO A 22 -8.94 20.93 -22.50
N GLU A 23 -9.45 21.54 -23.57
CA GLU A 23 -9.52 20.87 -24.87
C GLU A 23 -8.10 20.61 -25.35
N ILE A 24 -7.70 19.34 -25.33
CA ILE A 24 -6.46 18.87 -25.94
C ILE A 24 -6.69 19.00 -27.45
N ALA A 25 -6.05 20.00 -28.06
CA ALA A 25 -6.01 20.14 -29.51
C ALA A 25 -5.36 18.88 -30.11
N GLN A 26 -6.19 17.99 -30.65
CA GLN A 26 -5.71 16.86 -31.44
C GLN A 26 -5.10 17.42 -32.72
N ARG A 27 -3.77 17.49 -32.77
CA ARG A 27 -3.06 17.70 -34.02
C ARG A 27 -3.33 16.49 -34.91
N SER A 28 -3.85 16.72 -36.10
CA SER A 28 -3.93 15.69 -37.13
C SER A 28 -2.51 15.19 -37.41
N VAL A 29 -2.32 13.88 -37.25
CA VAL A 29 -1.08 13.20 -37.62
C VAL A 29 -1.01 13.27 -39.14
N SER A 30 -0.17 14.14 -39.67
CA SER A 30 0.18 14.12 -41.09
C SER A 30 0.80 12.76 -41.39
N THR A 31 0.08 11.97 -42.18
CA THR A 31 0.59 10.73 -42.75
C THR A 31 1.88 11.04 -43.48
N VAL A 32 3.01 10.64 -42.89
CA VAL A 32 4.32 10.71 -43.56
C VAL A 32 4.23 9.80 -44.78
N GLN A 33 4.26 10.39 -45.97
CA GLN A 33 4.47 9.62 -47.19
C GLN A 33 5.84 8.96 -47.08
N ARG A 34 5.85 7.63 -46.94
CA ARG A 34 7.06 6.83 -47.10
C ARG A 34 7.51 6.99 -48.54
N THR A 35 8.62 7.68 -48.74
CA THR A 35 9.41 7.53 -49.96
C THR A 35 10.01 6.13 -49.95
N ASP A 36 9.68 5.35 -50.96
CA ASP A 36 10.24 4.03 -51.21
C ASP A 36 11.76 4.14 -51.30
N THR A 37 12.41 3.84 -50.19
CA THR A 37 13.85 3.82 -50.07
C THR A 37 14.32 2.41 -50.33
N GLY A 38 14.75 2.20 -51.58
CA GLY A 38 15.85 1.32 -51.94
C GLY A 38 15.63 -0.17 -51.69
N HIS A 39 15.67 -0.93 -52.79
CA HIS A 39 15.84 -2.37 -52.76
C HIS A 39 17.17 -2.72 -52.05
N MET A 40 17.15 -2.89 -50.73
CA MET A 40 18.32 -3.38 -49.98
C MET A 40 18.54 -4.84 -50.37
N ILE A 41 19.61 -5.10 -51.11
CA ILE A 41 20.15 -6.44 -51.31
C ILE A 41 20.61 -6.93 -49.93
N ARG A 42 19.79 -7.78 -49.29
CA ARG A 42 20.14 -8.44 -48.03
C ARG A 42 21.28 -9.43 -48.32
N GLN A 43 22.52 -8.99 -48.13
CA GLN A 43 23.63 -9.93 -48.00
C GLN A 43 23.38 -10.77 -46.75
N SER A 44 23.16 -12.08 -46.94
CA SER A 44 22.99 -13.01 -45.84
C SER A 44 24.33 -13.19 -45.14
N ILE A 45 24.50 -12.54 -44.00
CA ILE A 45 25.66 -12.76 -43.13
C ILE A 45 25.59 -14.22 -42.64
N PRO A 46 26.65 -15.03 -42.82
CA PRO A 46 26.66 -16.39 -42.31
C PRO A 46 26.57 -16.35 -40.78
N GLN A 47 25.50 -16.94 -40.24
CA GLN A 47 25.31 -16.99 -38.80
C GLN A 47 26.37 -17.90 -38.17
N ARG A 48 27.07 -17.38 -37.15
CA ARG A 48 28.07 -18.16 -36.42
C ARG A 48 27.41 -19.38 -35.76
N PRO A 49 28.07 -20.54 -35.75
CA PRO A 49 27.52 -21.75 -35.16
C PRO A 49 27.29 -21.55 -33.65
N ARG A 50 26.06 -21.82 -33.20
CA ARG A 50 25.70 -21.75 -31.78
C ARG A 50 26.25 -22.96 -31.05
N LYS A 51 27.01 -22.74 -29.98
CA LYS A 51 27.47 -23.82 -29.10
C LYS A 51 26.28 -24.34 -28.30
N LYS A 52 26.10 -25.67 -28.28
CA LYS A 52 25.15 -26.33 -27.38
C LYS A 52 25.82 -26.44 -26.01
N ILE A 53 25.49 -25.54 -25.10
CA ILE A 53 25.96 -25.57 -23.72
C ILE A 53 24.80 -26.06 -22.85
N THR A 54 25.00 -27.16 -22.13
CA THR A 54 24.07 -27.62 -21.11
C THR A 54 24.35 -26.88 -19.81
N LEU A 55 23.29 -26.52 -19.09
CA LEU A 55 23.42 -25.93 -17.77
C LEU A 55 24.08 -26.94 -16.84
N LYS A 56 25.11 -26.50 -16.10
CA LYS A 56 25.71 -27.30 -15.03
C LYS A 56 24.81 -27.20 -13.81
N LYS A 57 24.64 -28.32 -13.11
CA LYS A 57 23.99 -28.33 -11.78
C LYS A 57 24.89 -27.57 -10.81
N VAL A 58 24.32 -26.57 -10.14
CA VAL A 58 24.96 -25.86 -9.04
C VAL A 58 24.41 -26.45 -7.75
N GLU A 59 25.29 -26.83 -6.84
CA GLU A 59 24.91 -27.34 -5.51
C GLU A 59 25.10 -26.20 -4.51
N ASP A 60 23.99 -25.80 -3.88
CA ASP A 60 23.95 -24.72 -2.89
C ASP A 60 24.08 -25.31 -1.48
N ASP A 61 25.23 -25.93 -1.20
CA ASP A 61 25.53 -26.55 0.09
C ASP A 61 25.95 -25.52 1.16
N ASN A 62 25.82 -24.23 0.87
CA ASN A 62 26.15 -23.13 1.78
C ASN A 62 25.01 -22.80 2.77
N PHE A 63 24.00 -23.66 2.90
CA PHE A 63 22.95 -23.50 3.89
C PHE A 63 23.29 -24.28 5.17
N SER A 64 23.42 -23.55 6.28
CA SER A 64 23.50 -24.14 7.62
C SER A 64 22.38 -23.59 8.48
N GLU A 65 21.45 -24.47 8.86
CA GLU A 65 20.32 -24.12 9.74
C GLU A 65 20.81 -23.62 11.11
N ALA A 66 21.88 -24.21 11.63
CA ALA A 66 22.50 -23.78 12.89
C ALA A 66 23.15 -22.38 12.81
N TYR A 67 23.58 -21.95 11.62
CA TYR A 67 24.04 -20.58 11.39
C TYR A 67 22.87 -19.60 11.25
N MET A 68 21.79 -20.02 10.59
CA MET A 68 20.61 -19.18 10.37
C MET A 68 19.76 -19.01 11.64
N TYR A 69 19.71 -20.05 12.46
CA TYR A 69 18.93 -20.11 13.71
C TYR A 69 19.77 -20.72 14.84
N PRO A 70 20.75 -19.98 15.38
CA PRO A 70 21.54 -20.46 16.51
C PRO A 70 20.62 -20.70 17.71
N GLU A 71 20.79 -21.86 18.36
CA GLU A 71 19.97 -22.19 19.53
C GLU A 71 20.46 -21.41 20.76
N ASP A 72 19.62 -20.52 21.26
CA ASP A 72 19.84 -19.89 22.56
C ASP A 72 19.79 -20.97 23.65
N LYS A 73 20.91 -21.15 24.37
CA LYS A 73 21.04 -22.11 25.49
C LYS A 73 20.17 -21.79 26.72
N GLY A 74 19.23 -20.85 26.61
CA GLY A 74 18.33 -20.45 27.68
C GLY A 74 16.87 -20.60 27.27
N LYS A 75 16.11 -21.40 28.03
CA LYS A 75 14.63 -21.43 28.07
C LYS A 75 13.90 -22.35 27.08
N LYS A 76 14.46 -23.48 26.65
CA LYS A 76 13.65 -24.53 25.96
C LYS A 76 12.76 -25.34 26.92
N GLU A 77 13.19 -25.57 28.16
CA GLU A 77 12.39 -26.38 29.11
C GLU A 77 11.19 -25.62 29.72
N GLU A 78 11.23 -24.29 29.76
CA GLU A 78 10.12 -23.49 30.30
C GLU A 78 8.96 -23.30 29.30
N LYS A 79 9.22 -23.50 27.99
CA LYS A 79 8.21 -23.30 26.93
C LYS A 79 7.26 -24.49 26.80
N ILE A 80 7.70 -25.72 27.09
CA ILE A 80 6.85 -26.92 26.96
C ILE A 80 5.71 -26.91 28.00
N LYS A 81 5.94 -26.35 29.20
CA LYS A 81 4.88 -26.14 30.20
C LYS A 81 3.91 -25.01 29.86
N LYS A 82 4.30 -24.05 29.01
CA LYS A 82 3.42 -22.96 28.56
C LYS A 82 2.47 -23.40 27.45
N VAL A 83 2.86 -24.33 26.57
CA VAL A 83 1.99 -24.74 25.44
C VAL A 83 0.71 -25.44 25.91
N LYS A 84 0.74 -26.23 27.00
CA LYS A 84 -0.49 -26.83 27.56
C LYS A 84 -1.46 -25.83 28.22
N ASN A 85 -1.00 -24.61 28.49
CA ASN A 85 -1.84 -23.50 28.98
C ASN A 85 -2.25 -22.51 27.86
N ILE A 86 -1.78 -22.67 26.62
CA ILE A 86 -2.07 -21.75 25.52
C ILE A 86 -3.34 -22.13 24.75
N GLU A 87 -3.79 -23.39 24.76
CA GLU A 87 -5.14 -23.73 24.25
C GLU A 87 -6.27 -23.13 25.09
N ALA A 88 -5.99 -22.66 26.32
CA ALA A 88 -6.95 -21.94 27.15
C ALA A 88 -6.82 -20.40 27.07
N ASN A 89 -5.90 -19.86 26.25
CA ASN A 89 -5.60 -18.42 26.22
C ASN A 89 -5.56 -17.85 24.80
N SER A 90 -6.60 -18.14 24.01
CA SER A 90 -7.03 -17.30 22.89
C SER A 90 -7.60 -15.95 23.38
N THR A 91 -6.82 -15.26 24.19
CA THR A 91 -7.14 -13.98 24.85
C THR A 91 -5.96 -13.04 24.66
N SER A 92 -5.52 -12.87 23.41
CA SER A 92 -4.85 -11.63 22.95
C SER A 92 -5.83 -10.44 22.90
N SER A 93 -6.77 -10.40 23.86
CA SER A 93 -7.73 -9.36 24.17
C SER A 93 -7.44 -8.79 25.56
N THR A 94 -6.17 -8.50 25.86
CA THR A 94 -5.80 -7.88 27.14
C THR A 94 -4.85 -6.69 26.97
N LEU A 95 -5.02 -5.97 25.86
CA LEU A 95 -4.74 -4.54 25.82
C LEU A 95 -5.67 -3.85 24.82
N VAL A 96 -6.92 -4.33 24.78
CA VAL A 96 -8.02 -3.46 24.38
C VAL A 96 -8.28 -2.63 25.64
N GLN A 97 -7.52 -1.53 25.81
CA GLN A 97 -8.12 -0.42 26.53
C GLN A 97 -9.42 -0.15 25.77
N ASN A 98 -10.55 -0.34 26.46
CA ASN A 98 -11.89 -0.05 25.94
C ASN A 98 -11.99 1.46 25.70
N MET A 99 -11.32 1.91 24.66
CA MET A 99 -11.35 3.27 24.16
C MET A 99 -12.65 3.41 23.39
N THR A 100 -13.45 4.39 23.75
CA THR A 100 -14.66 4.70 23.00
C THR A 100 -14.30 5.45 21.71
N LYS A 101 -15.22 5.43 20.74
CA LYS A 101 -15.06 6.12 19.46
C LYS A 101 -14.83 7.62 19.67
N GLU A 102 -15.55 8.21 20.61
CA GLU A 102 -15.48 9.63 20.96
C GLU A 102 -14.10 9.99 21.53
N GLU A 103 -13.50 9.11 22.33
CA GLU A 103 -12.18 9.30 22.90
C GLU A 103 -11.08 9.26 21.82
N CYS A 104 -11.17 8.31 20.89
CA CYS A 104 -10.30 8.23 19.73
C CYS A 104 -10.45 9.47 18.83
N ILE A 105 -11.68 9.90 18.53
CA ILE A 105 -11.93 11.12 17.74
C ILE A 105 -11.43 12.37 18.47
N GLY A 106 -11.56 12.45 19.79
CA GLY A 106 -11.02 13.54 20.60
C GLY A 106 -9.49 13.63 20.50
N MET A 107 -8.81 12.48 20.42
CA MET A 107 -7.35 12.42 20.30
C MET A 107 -6.82 12.79 18.91
N ILE A 108 -7.37 12.21 17.84
CA ILE A 108 -6.81 12.35 16.48
C ILE A 108 -7.63 13.26 15.56
N GLY A 109 -8.86 13.59 15.95
CA GLY A 109 -9.84 14.33 15.15
C GLY A 109 -10.64 13.43 14.20
N GLN A 110 -11.86 13.88 13.88
CA GLN A 110 -12.82 13.14 13.05
C GLN A 110 -12.25 12.79 11.67
N LYS A 111 -11.56 13.74 11.01
CA LYS A 111 -10.95 13.51 9.69
C LYS A 111 -9.91 12.39 9.68
N LYS A 112 -9.13 12.23 10.75
CA LYS A 112 -8.12 11.16 10.84
C LYS A 112 -8.77 9.83 11.19
N PHE A 113 -9.79 9.86 12.05
CA PHE A 113 -10.58 8.68 12.37
C PHE A 113 -11.23 8.10 11.12
N ASP A 114 -11.89 8.94 10.31
CA ASP A 114 -12.54 8.52 9.07
C ASP A 114 -11.53 7.95 8.07
N LYS A 115 -10.33 8.56 7.99
CA LYS A 115 -9.24 8.03 7.16
C LYS A 115 -8.78 6.65 7.62
N TYR A 116 -8.64 6.42 8.92
CA TYR A 116 -8.29 5.10 9.44
C TYR A 116 -9.41 4.09 9.21
N THR A 117 -10.67 4.50 9.32
CA THR A 117 -11.81 3.63 9.05
C THR A 117 -11.88 3.24 7.58
N GLN A 118 -11.55 4.14 6.65
CA GLN A 118 -11.40 3.81 5.23
C GLN A 118 -10.23 2.85 4.96
N LEU A 119 -9.10 3.03 5.66
CA LEU A 119 -7.91 2.19 5.48
C LEU A 119 -8.09 0.77 6.02
N PHE A 120 -8.74 0.63 7.17
CA PHE A 120 -8.90 -0.65 7.85
C PHE A 120 -10.26 -1.32 7.61
N GLY A 121 -11.20 -0.61 6.97
CA GLY A 121 -12.53 -1.12 6.62
C GLY A 121 -13.45 -1.37 7.82
N ASN A 122 -13.03 -1.05 9.05
CA ASN A 122 -13.81 -1.25 10.26
C ASN A 122 -13.45 -0.19 11.32
N GLU A 123 -14.47 0.30 12.04
CA GLU A 123 -14.31 1.27 13.13
C GLU A 123 -13.50 0.68 14.30
N ALA A 124 -13.68 -0.62 14.60
CA ALA A 124 -12.99 -1.28 15.69
C ALA A 124 -11.46 -1.32 15.50
N SER A 125 -10.99 -1.43 14.25
CA SER A 125 -9.56 -1.36 13.92
C SER A 125 -8.99 0.04 14.03
N SER A 126 -9.76 1.07 13.69
CA SER A 126 -9.37 2.47 13.90
C SER A 126 -9.20 2.79 15.39
N ILE A 127 -10.12 2.28 16.21
CA ILE A 127 -10.04 2.39 17.68
C ILE A 127 -8.78 1.69 18.22
N LYS A 128 -8.45 0.49 17.72
CA LYS A 128 -7.19 -0.19 18.09
C LYS A 128 -5.95 0.63 17.73
N ARG A 129 -5.96 1.30 16.57
CA ARG A 129 -4.86 2.18 16.16
C ARG A 129 -4.76 3.42 17.06
N CYS A 130 -5.88 4.01 17.45
CA CYS A 130 -5.90 5.09 18.44
C CYS A 130 -5.39 4.64 19.80
N ALA A 131 -5.78 3.46 20.29
CA ALA A 131 -5.30 2.90 21.55
C ALA A 131 -3.78 2.69 21.51
N MET A 132 -3.24 2.23 20.38
CA MET A 132 -1.80 2.14 20.17
C MET A 132 -1.13 3.50 20.18
N LEU A 133 -1.68 4.51 19.50
CA LEU A 133 -1.14 5.88 19.50
C LEU A 133 -1.17 6.50 20.90
N LYS A 134 -2.21 6.22 21.69
CA LYS A 134 -2.33 6.64 23.08
C LYS A 134 -1.25 6.04 23.97
N ALA A 135 -0.87 4.78 23.72
CA ALA A 135 0.20 4.11 24.46
C ALA A 135 1.61 4.59 24.06
N MET A 136 1.75 5.35 22.96
CA MET A 136 3.02 5.91 22.48
C MET A 136 3.21 7.39 22.83
N GLN A 137 2.17 8.06 23.33
CA GLN A 137 2.24 9.42 23.89
C GLN A 137 2.66 9.37 25.35
#